data_AF-A0A4R2BZC4-F1
#
_entry.id   AF-A0A4R2BZC4-F1
#
_cell.length_a   1.000
_cell.length_b   1.000
_cell.length_c   1.000
_cell.angle_alpha   90.00
_cell.angle_beta   90.00
_cell.angle_gamma   90.00
#
_symmetry.space_group_name_H-M   'P 1'
#
loop_
_entity.id
_entity.type
_entity.pdbx_description
1 polymer ?
#
loop_
_entity_poly.entity_id
_entity_poly.type
_entity_poly.pdbx_seq_one_letter_code
_entity_poly.pdbx_strand_id
1 'polypeptide(L)'
;MAMISCPECQQSVSDSAFKCPKCGVQLRKPKRGFMGKLFKWTFIAFNILMAIWVVGGSSAATKGYDTMSSAEQAGTAIGAGIGITLLLGLWVIGDIILGLFVLFTRPKAA
;
A
#
# COMPACT_ATOMS: atom_id res chain seq x y z
N MET A 1 -17.00 -7.45 -31.10
CA MET A 1 -15.89 -8.33 -30.67
C MET A 1 -15.17 -8.74 -31.93
N ALA A 2 -13.96 -8.22 -32.15
CA ALA A 2 -13.14 -8.69 -33.25
C ALA A 2 -12.50 -10.03 -32.84
N MET A 3 -12.29 -10.94 -33.80
CA MET A 3 -11.47 -12.11 -33.55
C MET A 3 -10.01 -11.76 -33.82
N ILE A 4 -9.16 -11.99 -32.82
CA ILE A 4 -7.70 -11.92 -32.97
C ILE A 4 -7.16 -13.34 -33.12
N SER A 5 -6.03 -13.48 -33.81
CA SER A 5 -5.34 -14.77 -33.85
C SER A 5 -4.45 -14.92 -32.62
N CYS A 6 -4.57 -16.04 -31.92
CA CYS A 6 -3.71 -16.34 -30.79
C CYS A 6 -2.24 -16.46 -31.25
N PRO A 7 -1.27 -15.77 -30.62
CA PRO A 7 0.13 -15.79 -31.06
C PRO A 7 0.81 -17.16 -30.89
N GLU A 8 0.28 -18.02 -30.02
CA GLU A 8 0.82 -19.36 -29.75
C GLU A 8 0.17 -20.43 -30.65
N CYS A 9 -1.16 -20.52 -30.63
CA CYS A 9 -1.90 -21.62 -31.28
C CYS A 9 -2.63 -21.22 -32.57
N GLN A 10 -2.50 -19.97 -33.01
CA GLN A 10 -3.08 -19.41 -34.25
C GLN A 10 -4.60 -19.57 -34.38
N GLN A 11 -5.29 -19.90 -33.29
CA GLN A 11 -6.74 -20.01 -33.25
C GLN A 11 -7.36 -18.62 -33.16
N SER A 12 -8.44 -18.40 -33.90
CA SER A 12 -9.29 -17.22 -33.76
C SER A 12 -9.95 -17.19 -32.38
N VAL A 13 -9.60 -16.18 -31.59
CA VAL A 13 -10.10 -15.97 -30.22
C VAL A 13 -10.67 -14.55 -30.10
N SER A 14 -11.62 -14.36 -29.20
CA SER A 14 -12.20 -13.03 -28.95
C SER A 14 -11.12 -12.03 -28.49
N ASP A 15 -11.12 -10.82 -29.04
CA ASP A 15 -10.30 -9.68 -28.62
C ASP A 15 -10.47 -9.28 -27.14
N SER A 16 -11.59 -9.68 -26.53
CA SER A 16 -11.93 -9.48 -25.13
C SER A 16 -11.42 -10.56 -24.18
N ALA A 17 -10.91 -11.69 -24.69
CA ALA A 17 -10.48 -12.82 -23.86
C ALA A 17 -9.17 -12.52 -23.10
N PHE A 18 -9.11 -12.82 -21.80
CA PHE A 18 -7.88 -12.69 -21.00
C PHE A 18 -6.92 -13.86 -21.22
N LYS A 19 -7.46 -15.06 -21.51
CA LYS A 19 -6.71 -16.28 -21.81
C LYS A 19 -7.24 -16.93 -23.08
N CYS A 20 -6.36 -17.58 -23.83
CA CYS A 20 -6.79 -18.43 -24.93
C CYS A 20 -7.49 -19.69 -24.39
N PRO A 21 -8.72 -20.03 -24.81
CA PRO A 21 -9.41 -21.23 -24.33
C PRO A 21 -8.77 -22.55 -24.81
N LYS A 22 -7.91 -22.50 -25.85
CA LYS A 22 -7.26 -23.69 -26.41
C LYS A 22 -5.88 -23.98 -25.82
N CYS A 23 -5.02 -22.96 -25.73
CA CYS A 23 -3.64 -23.14 -25.25
C CYS A 23 -3.36 -22.52 -23.87
N GLY A 24 -4.30 -21.76 -23.30
CA GLY A 24 -4.15 -21.18 -21.96
C GLY A 24 -3.24 -19.96 -21.87
N VAL A 25 -2.59 -19.52 -22.97
CA VAL A 25 -1.72 -18.33 -22.95
C VAL A 25 -2.50 -17.09 -22.51
N GLN A 26 -1.90 -16.25 -21.66
CA GLN A 26 -2.49 -14.99 -21.25
C GLN A 26 -2.38 -13.96 -22.38
N LEU A 27 -3.53 -13.59 -22.96
CA LEU A 27 -3.61 -12.63 -24.05
C LEU A 27 -3.61 -11.18 -23.53
N ARG A 28 -4.11 -10.95 -22.30
CA ARG A 28 -4.19 -9.60 -21.70
C ARG A 28 -3.90 -9.63 -20.21
N LYS A 29 -3.21 -8.60 -19.73
CA LYS A 29 -3.03 -8.36 -18.29
C LYS A 29 -4.31 -7.78 -17.69
N PRO A 30 -4.84 -8.34 -16.59
CA PRO A 30 -6.02 -7.81 -15.94
C PRO A 30 -5.68 -6.45 -15.30
N LYS A 31 -6.51 -5.43 -15.58
CA LYS A 31 -6.32 -4.06 -15.05
C LYS A 31 -7.14 -3.89 -13.78
N ARG A 32 -6.61 -3.15 -12.79
CA ARG A 32 -7.38 -2.78 -11.58
C ARG A 32 -8.58 -1.91 -11.95
N GLY A 33 -9.75 -2.27 -11.41
CA GLY A 33 -10.96 -1.44 -11.48
C GLY A 33 -10.82 -0.16 -10.65
N PHE A 34 -11.87 0.67 -10.68
CA PHE A 34 -11.90 1.95 -9.95
C PHE A 34 -11.63 1.78 -8.44
N MET A 35 -12.37 0.89 -7.77
CA MET A 35 -12.19 0.63 -6.33
C MET A 35 -10.78 0.14 -6.00
N GLY A 36 -10.19 -0.73 -6.83
CA GLY A 36 -8.81 -1.19 -6.61
C GLY A 36 -7.73 -0.14 -6.85
N LYS A 37 -8.04 0.92 -7.60
CA LYS A 37 -7.17 2.11 -7.70
C LYS A 37 -7.33 3.00 -6.47
N LEU A 38 -8.58 3.24 -6.01
CA LEU A 38 -8.88 4.04 -4.84
C LEU A 38 -8.14 3.50 -3.60
N PHE A 39 -8.35 2.23 -3.23
CA PHE A 39 -7.69 1.64 -2.06
C PHE A 39 -6.16 1.62 -2.19
N LYS A 40 -5.61 1.42 -3.40
CA LYS A 40 -4.16 1.50 -3.63
C LYS A 40 -3.61 2.89 -3.30
N TRP A 41 -4.27 3.93 -3.80
CA TRP A 41 -3.85 5.30 -3.59
C TRP A 41 -4.04 5.72 -2.13
N THR A 42 -5.15 5.33 -1.50
CA THR A 42 -5.37 5.55 -0.07
C THR A 42 -4.29 4.87 0.79
N PHE A 43 -3.93 3.63 0.48
CA PHE A 43 -2.86 2.91 1.20
C PHE A 43 -1.51 3.62 1.09
N ILE A 44 -1.15 4.09 -0.11
CA ILE A 44 0.10 4.84 -0.33
C ILE A 44 0.06 6.18 0.41
N ALA A 45 -1.05 6.92 0.33
CA ALA A 45 -1.20 8.21 1.00
C ALA A 45 -1.11 8.07 2.53
N PHE A 46 -1.77 7.04 3.09
CA PHE A 46 -1.69 6.72 4.51
C PHE A 46 -0.25 6.45 4.95
N ASN A 47 0.49 5.60 4.23
CA ASN A 47 1.89 5.30 4.54
C ASN A 47 2.79 6.53 4.52
N ILE A 48 2.62 7.40 3.52
CA ILE A 48 3.37 8.65 3.43
C ILE A 48 3.03 9.57 4.61
N LEU A 49 1.74 9.72 4.94
CA LEU A 49 1.30 10.52 6.07
C LEU A 49 1.90 10.01 7.39
N MET A 50 1.86 8.70 7.62
CA MET A 50 2.42 8.10 8.83
C MET A 50 3.94 8.26 8.91
N ALA A 51 4.66 8.13 7.79
CA ALA A 51 6.09 8.40 7.73
C ALA A 51 6.41 9.86 8.10
N ILE A 52 5.63 10.82 7.57
CA ILE A 52 5.76 12.24 7.90
C ILE A 52 5.49 12.47 9.39
N TRP A 53 4.46 11.83 9.96
CA TRP A 53 4.14 11.95 11.38
C TRP A 53 5.22 11.36 12.29
N VAL A 54 5.80 10.21 11.95
CA VAL A 54 6.89 9.64 12.73
C VAL A 54 8.11 10.55 12.70
N VAL A 55 8.53 11.01 11.52
CA VAL A 55 9.70 11.88 11.40
C VAL A 55 9.44 13.26 12.02
N GLY A 56 8.32 13.88 11.70
CA GLY A 56 7.94 15.20 12.20
C GLY A 56 7.65 15.22 13.69
N GLY A 57 6.96 14.19 14.20
CA GLY A 57 6.68 14.00 15.62
C GLY A 57 7.94 13.76 16.43
N SER A 58 8.85 12.89 15.95
CA SER A 58 10.14 12.65 16.62
C SER A 58 11.02 13.90 16.63
N SER A 59 11.07 14.62 15.50
CA SER A 59 11.82 15.87 15.37
C SER A 59 11.26 16.96 16.28
N ALA A 60 9.93 17.04 16.43
CA ALA A 60 9.29 18.00 17.33
C ALA A 60 9.50 17.65 18.81
N ALA A 61 9.39 16.37 19.16
CA ALA A 61 9.51 15.89 20.54
C ALA A 61 10.93 16.06 21.11
N THR A 62 11.96 16.11 20.26
CA THR A 62 13.37 16.21 20.68
C THR A 62 13.97 17.60 20.50
N LYS A 63 13.17 18.62 20.16
CA LYS A 63 13.66 20.00 20.02
C LYS A 63 14.23 20.51 21.34
N GLY A 64 15.49 20.94 21.33
CA GLY A 64 16.14 21.52 22.52
C GLY A 64 16.55 20.49 23.57
N TYR A 65 16.55 19.20 23.24
CA TYR A 65 16.88 18.10 24.16
C TYR A 65 18.21 18.32 24.90
N ASP A 66 19.26 18.79 24.20
CA ASP A 66 20.59 18.99 24.79
C ASP A 66 20.65 20.12 25.82
N THR A 67 19.66 21.03 25.80
CA THR A 67 19.59 22.18 26.73
C THR A 67 18.71 21.93 27.95
N MET A 68 18.07 20.76 28.01
CA MET A 68 17.17 20.38 29.11
C MET A 68 17.91 19.89 30.35
N SER A 69 17.27 19.98 31.51
CA SER A 69 17.76 19.33 32.73
C SER A 69 17.70 17.80 32.61
N SER A 70 18.45 17.08 33.46
CA SER A 70 18.48 15.61 33.44
C SER A 70 17.10 14.98 33.62
N ALA A 71 16.26 15.56 34.47
CA ALA A 71 14.89 15.10 34.68
C ALA A 71 14.00 15.32 33.45
N GLU A 72 14.12 16.47 32.78
CA GLU A 72 13.38 16.79 31.55
C GLU A 72 13.84 15.95 30.36
N GLN A 73 15.14 15.65 30.25
CA GLN A 73 15.68 14.75 29.24
C GLN A 73 15.15 13.32 29.41
N ALA A 74 15.12 12.82 30.64
CA ALA A 74 14.55 11.51 30.94
C ALA A 74 13.05 11.46 30.61
N GLY A 75 12.30 12.49 31.02
CA GLY A 75 10.87 12.62 30.71
C GLY A 75 10.60 12.69 29.20
N THR A 76 11.36 13.49 28.47
CA THR A 76 11.25 13.63 27.01
C THR A 76 11.58 12.32 26.30
N ALA A 77 12.64 11.61 26.70
CA ALA A 77 13.01 10.32 26.10
C ALA A 77 11.90 9.27 26.30
N ILE A 78 11.36 9.17 27.52
CA ILE A 78 10.28 8.23 27.83
C ILE A 78 9.00 8.60 27.06
N GLY A 79 8.61 9.88 27.12
CA GLY A 79 7.41 10.38 26.44
C GLY A 79 7.47 10.20 24.92
N ALA A 80 8.59 10.54 24.30
CA ALA A 80 8.82 10.34 22.88
C ALA A 80 8.81 8.84 22.52
N GLY A 81 9.45 7.99 23.33
CA GLY A 81 9.46 6.54 23.11
C GLY A 81 8.05 5.92 23.14
N ILE A 82 7.23 6.30 24.12
CA ILE A 82 5.83 5.87 24.20
C ILE A 82 5.04 6.39 22.99
N GLY A 83 5.18 7.68 22.68
CA GLY A 83 4.50 8.31 21.56
C GLY A 83 4.80 7.62 20.23
N ILE A 84 6.08 7.37 19.94
CA ILE A 84 6.54 6.66 18.73
C ILE A 84 5.99 5.23 18.72
N THR A 85 6.04 4.51 19.85
CA THR A 85 5.55 3.12 19.92
C THR A 85 4.05 3.02 19.60
N LEU A 86 3.24 3.93 20.16
CA LEU A 86 1.80 3.98 19.87
C LEU A 86 1.52 4.37 18.41
N LEU A 87 2.28 5.33 17.87
CA LEU A 87 2.19 5.75 16.47
C LEU A 87 2.51 4.60 15.51
N LEU A 88 3.58 3.84 15.77
CA LEU A 88 3.95 2.67 14.99
C LEU A 88 2.92 1.55 15.11
N GLY A 89 2.34 1.34 16.31
CA GLY A 89 1.24 0.40 16.49
C GLY A 89 0.02 0.75 15.63
N LEU A 90 -0.39 2.02 15.62
CA LEU A 90 -1.47 2.51 14.76
C LEU A 90 -1.12 2.34 13.27
N TRP A 91 0.13 2.62 12.90
CA TRP A 91 0.60 2.45 11.52
C TRP A 91 0.46 1.00 11.07
N VAL A 92 0.99 0.05 11.84
CA VAL A 92 0.92 -1.39 11.51
C VAL A 92 -0.53 -1.86 11.37
N ILE A 93 -1.41 -1.47 12.29
CA ILE A 93 -2.84 -1.84 12.22
C ILE A 93 -3.49 -1.26 10.95
N GLY A 94 -3.24 0.02 10.67
CA GLY A 94 -3.75 0.68 9.47
C GLY A 94 -3.26 0.01 8.18
N ASP A 95 -1.99 -0.39 8.14
CA ASP A 95 -1.39 -1.08 7.01
C ASP A 95 -1.97 -2.47 6.79
N ILE A 96 -2.23 -3.21 7.86
CA ILE A 96 -2.89 -4.52 7.77
C ILE A 96 -4.28 -4.35 7.18
N ILE A 97 -5.09 -3.42 7.71
CA ILE A 97 -6.48 -3.22 7.27
C ILE A 97 -6.51 -2.77 5.80
N LEU A 98 -5.81 -1.68 5.48
CA LEU A 98 -5.81 -1.13 4.11
C LEU A 98 -5.11 -2.07 3.13
N GLY A 99 -4.04 -2.76 3.56
CA GLY A 99 -3.32 -3.75 2.76
C GLY A 99 -4.22 -4.93 2.37
N LEU A 100 -5.06 -5.41 3.29
CA LEU A 100 -6.07 -6.42 2.98
C LEU A 100 -7.08 -5.93 1.94
N PHE A 101 -7.57 -4.70 2.03
CA PHE A 101 -8.45 -4.13 1.00
C PHE A 101 -7.76 -4.01 -0.36
N VAL A 102 -6.48 -3.63 -0.40
CA VAL A 102 -5.69 -3.61 -1.64
C VAL A 102 -5.53 -5.01 -2.23
N LEU A 103 -5.36 -6.03 -1.38
CA LEU A 103 -5.27 -7.43 -1.80
C LEU A 103 -6.61 -7.93 -2.37
N PHE A 104 -7.72 -7.66 -1.69
CA PHE A 104 -9.04 -8.11 -2.13
C PHE A 104 -9.52 -7.41 -3.40
N THR A 105 -9.07 -6.18 -3.64
CA THR A 105 -9.38 -5.41 -4.85
C THR A 105 -8.37 -5.62 -5.98
N ARG A 106 -7.48 -6.62 -5.86
CA ARG A 106 -6.54 -7.00 -6.91
C ARG A 106 -7.29 -7.46 -8.17
N PRO A 107 -6.75 -7.14 -9.36
CA PRO A 107 -7.40 -7.52 -10.60
C PRO A 107 -7.26 -9.03 -10.79
N LYS A 108 -8.38 -9.72 -10.94
CA LYS A 108 -8.41 -11.16 -11.27
C LYS A 108 -8.55 -11.29 -12.78
N ALA A 109 -7.75 -12.16 -13.38
CA ALA A 109 -8.00 -12.60 -14.75
C ALA A 109 -9.21 -13.54 -14.69
N ALA A 110 -10.37 -13.06 -15.13
CA ALA A 110 -11.53 -13.90 -15.40
C ALA A 110 -11.31 -14.66 -16.71
#